data_AF-W2CN19-F1
#
_entry.id   AF-W2CN19-F1
#
_cell.length_a   1.000
_cell.length_b   1.000
_cell.length_c   1.000
_cell.angle_alpha   90.00
_cell.angle_beta   90.00
_cell.angle_gamma   90.00
#
_symmetry.space_group_name_H-M   'P 1'
#
loop_
_entity.id
_entity.type
_entity.pdbx_description
1 polymer ?
#
loop_
_entity_poly.entity_id
_entity_poly.type
_entity_poly.pdbx_seq_one_letter_code
_entity_poly.pdbx_strand_id
1 'polypeptide(L)'
;MASWEINKGVGRTVEFKGLKAQYLFLFAGGLLATFLLVVVCYMCGMDQYLCLGLGATGATLVVWQTFSLNRRFGRYGLMKRAAVRMHPRYLLNRRSVRHILHCLKSTHQHQ
;
A
#
# COMPACT_ATOMS: atom_id res chain seq x y z
N MET A 1 -25.35 20.51 -28.43
CA MET A 1 -24.55 19.42 -27.85
C MET A 1 -23.67 20.03 -26.77
N ALA A 2 -23.78 19.60 -25.51
CA ALA A 2 -22.99 20.18 -24.43
C ALA A 2 -21.53 19.73 -24.52
N SER A 3 -20.60 20.69 -24.52
CA SER A 3 -19.16 20.45 -24.46
C SER A 3 -18.72 20.32 -23.01
N TRP A 4 -18.11 19.18 -22.66
CA TRP A 4 -17.57 18.96 -21.32
C TRP A 4 -16.04 18.98 -21.38
N GLU A 5 -15.38 19.69 -20.46
CA GLU A 5 -13.94 19.56 -20.27
C GLU A 5 -13.62 18.19 -19.64
N ILE A 6 -13.08 17.28 -20.45
CA ILE A 6 -12.58 16.00 -19.95
C ILE A 6 -11.23 16.24 -19.27
N ASN A 7 -11.25 16.24 -17.93
CA ASN A 7 -10.05 16.27 -17.11
C ASN A 7 -9.30 14.93 -17.22
N LYS A 8 -8.25 14.87 -18.03
CA LYS A 8 -7.46 13.65 -18.31
C LYS A 8 -6.71 13.06 -17.09
N GLY A 9 -6.82 13.68 -15.91
CA GLY A 9 -6.28 13.18 -14.65
C GLY A 9 -7.26 12.36 -13.80
N VAL A 10 -8.56 12.43 -14.08
CA VAL A 10 -9.60 11.73 -13.31
C VAL A 10 -9.45 10.22 -13.49
N GLY A 11 -9.18 9.50 -12.39
CA GLY A 11 -8.98 8.05 -12.37
C GLY A 11 -7.53 7.59 -12.42
N ARG A 12 -6.57 8.49 -12.61
CA ARG A 12 -5.14 8.15 -12.47
C ARG A 12 -4.84 7.84 -11.01
N THR A 13 -3.93 6.90 -10.73
CA THR A 13 -3.51 6.73 -9.34
C THR A 13 -2.92 8.02 -8.80
N VAL A 14 -3.13 8.28 -7.51
CA VAL A 14 -2.33 9.27 -6.81
C VAL A 14 -0.87 8.79 -6.78
N GLU A 15 -0.03 9.51 -7.52
CA GLU A 15 1.40 9.29 -7.64
C GLU A 15 2.09 10.61 -7.39
N PHE A 16 2.96 10.65 -6.39
CA PHE A 16 3.67 11.86 -5.99
C PHE A 16 5.11 11.76 -6.46
N LYS A 17 5.44 12.44 -7.57
CA LYS A 17 6.79 12.42 -8.18
C LYS A 17 7.39 10.99 -8.31
N GLY A 18 6.56 10.03 -8.73
CA GLY A 18 6.96 8.62 -8.91
C GLY A 18 6.79 7.73 -7.67
N LEU A 19 6.42 8.29 -6.51
CA LEU A 19 6.05 7.53 -5.32
C LEU A 19 4.56 7.17 -5.37
N LYS A 20 4.22 5.87 -5.34
CA LYS A 20 2.82 5.44 -5.33
C LYS A 20 2.19 5.71 -3.96
N ALA A 21 0.88 5.96 -3.92
CA ALA A 21 0.07 6.21 -2.72
C ALA A 21 0.44 5.34 -1.50
N GLN A 22 0.53 4.02 -1.68
CA GLN A 22 0.80 3.06 -0.60
C GLN A 22 2.15 3.30 0.08
N TYR A 23 3.19 3.58 -0.72
CA TYR A 23 4.52 3.87 -0.18
C TYR A 23 4.62 5.29 0.37
N LEU A 24 3.80 6.24 -0.11
CA LEU A 24 3.72 7.56 0.50
C LEU A 24 3.23 7.51 1.95
N PHE A 25 2.21 6.68 2.24
CA PHE A 25 1.76 6.48 3.62
C PHE A 25 2.85 5.86 4.50
N LEU A 26 3.59 4.87 3.98
CA LEU A 26 4.73 4.28 4.68
C LEU A 26 5.86 5.30 4.91
N PHE A 27 6.12 6.16 3.93
CA PHE A 27 7.12 7.21 4.02
C PHE A 27 6.77 8.21 5.13
N ALA A 28 5.56 8.78 5.07
CA ALA A 28 5.10 9.77 6.02
C ALA A 28 4.98 9.20 7.43
N GLY A 29 4.38 8.01 7.58
CA GLY A 29 4.26 7.32 8.86
C GLY A 29 5.62 6.92 9.43
N GLY A 30 6.55 6.47 8.58
CA GLY A 30 7.92 6.13 8.99
C GLY A 30 8.69 7.34 9.50
N LEU A 31 8.65 8.47 8.77
CA LEU A 31 9.31 9.70 9.22
C LEU A 31 8.69 10.26 10.51
N LEU A 32 7.36 10.21 10.63
CA LEU A 32 6.67 10.61 11.85
C LEU A 32 7.07 9.72 13.04
N ALA A 33 7.13 8.40 12.84
CA ALA A 33 7.56 7.47 13.87
C ALA A 33 9.02 7.70 14.29
N THR A 34 9.94 7.93 13.34
CA THR A 34 11.34 8.29 13.64
C THR A 34 11.42 9.59 14.44
N PHE A 35 10.65 10.61 14.06
CA PHE A 35 10.59 11.88 14.78
C PHE A 35 10.13 11.68 16.23
N LEU A 36 9.00 10.99 16.43
CA LEU A 36 8.47 10.71 17.77
C LEU A 36 9.45 9.88 18.61
N LEU A 37 10.12 8.88 18.00
CA LEU A 37 11.15 8.09 18.68
C LEU A 37 12.28 8.99 19.19
N VAL A 38 12.81 9.88 18.35
CA VAL A 38 13.88 10.81 18.76
C VAL A 38 13.42 11.74 19.88
N VAL A 39 12.20 12.27 19.79
CA VAL A 39 11.62 13.13 20.83
C VAL A 39 11.51 12.39 22.16
N VAL A 40 11.00 11.15 22.15
CA VAL A 40 10.88 10.32 23.36
C VAL A 40 12.26 9.99 23.93
N CYS A 41 13.21 9.57 23.08
CA CYS A 41 14.60 9.31 23.48
C CYS A 41 15.24 10.54 24.16
N TYR A 42 15.03 11.72 23.60
CA TYR A 42 15.52 12.97 24.17
C TYR A 42 14.88 13.28 25.53
N MET A 43 13.56 13.09 25.67
CA MET A 43 12.85 13.29 26.94
C MET A 43 13.29 12.29 28.03
N CYS A 44 13.74 11.10 27.65
CA CYS A 44 14.35 10.12 28.56
C CYS A 44 15.77 10.50 29.02
N GLY A 45 16.33 11.63 28.57
CA GLY A 45 17.65 12.10 28.95
C GLY A 45 18.81 11.47 28.18
N MET A 46 18.56 10.91 26.99
CA MET A 46 19.62 10.37 26.14
C MET A 46 20.53 11.48 25.60
N ASP A 47 21.80 11.12 25.35
CA ASP A 47 22.79 12.03 24.78
C ASP A 47 22.33 12.61 23.43
N GLN A 48 22.66 13.88 23.20
CA GLN A 48 22.20 14.64 22.03
C GLN A 48 22.82 14.13 20.73
N TYR A 49 24.08 13.70 20.74
CA TYR A 49 24.72 13.12 19.56
C TYR A 49 24.11 11.77 19.22
N LEU A 50 23.75 10.97 20.22
CA LEU A 50 23.04 9.71 20.02
C LEU A 50 21.65 9.94 19.40
N CYS A 51 20.88 10.91 19.91
CA CYS A 51 19.58 11.26 19.37
C CYS A 51 19.68 11.76 17.92
N LEU A 52 20.69 12.58 17.62
CA LEU A 52 20.97 13.06 16.27
C LEU A 52 21.33 11.91 15.33
N GLY A 53 22.20 11.00 15.79
CA GLY A 53 22.57 9.80 15.05
C GLY A 53 21.37 8.92 14.74
N LEU A 54 20.53 8.64 15.73
CA LEU A 54 19.30 7.84 15.57
C LEU A 54 18.30 8.51 14.61
N GLY A 55 18.11 9.82 14.71
CA GLY A 55 17.22 10.56 13.82
C GLY A 55 17.72 10.54 12.37
N ALA A 56 19.00 10.86 12.14
CA ALA A 56 19.59 10.91 10.82
C ALA A 56 19.62 9.52 10.15
N THR A 57 20.09 8.50 10.89
CA THR A 57 20.14 7.12 10.38
C THR A 57 18.74 6.55 10.17
N GLY A 58 17.82 6.75 11.12
CA GLY A 58 16.43 6.33 11.02
C GLY A 58 15.71 6.95 9.83
N ALA A 59 15.80 8.26 9.65
CA ALA A 59 15.19 8.95 8.52
C ALA A 59 15.78 8.47 7.19
N THR A 60 17.10 8.33 7.10
CA THR A 60 17.79 7.83 5.89
C THR A 60 17.34 6.41 5.56
N LEU A 61 17.24 5.53 6.55
CA LEU A 61 16.76 4.16 6.38
C LEU A 61 15.31 4.12 5.91
N VAL A 62 14.43 4.92 6.51
CA VAL A 62 13.01 5.01 6.10
C VAL A 62 12.89 5.47 4.66
N VAL A 63 13.61 6.52 4.27
CA VAL A 63 13.63 7.03 2.89
C VAL A 63 14.10 5.92 1.94
N TRP A 64 15.26 5.33 2.22
CA TRP A 64 15.86 4.30 1.37
C TRP A 64 14.95 3.08 1.22
N GLN A 65 14.42 2.55 2.33
CA GLN A 65 13.49 1.42 2.32
C GLN A 65 12.23 1.74 1.51
N THR A 66 11.65 2.92 1.70
CA THR A 66 10.41 3.29 1.03
C THR A 66 10.59 3.42 -0.49
N PHE A 67 11.67 4.06 -0.93
CA PHE A 67 11.98 4.17 -2.36
C PHE A 67 12.39 2.83 -2.98
N SER A 68 13.11 1.98 -2.24
CA SER A 68 13.45 0.62 -2.66
C SER A 68 12.19 -0.24 -2.87
N LEU A 69 11.27 -0.23 -1.91
CA LEU A 69 9.98 -0.93 -2.02
C LEU A 69 9.12 -0.38 -3.15
N ASN A 70 9.08 0.95 -3.33
CA ASN A 70 8.34 1.59 -4.41
C ASN A 70 8.83 1.12 -5.78
N ARG A 71 10.15 1.00 -5.99
CA ARG A 71 10.74 0.49 -7.23
C ARG A 71 10.51 -1.02 -7.42
N ARG A 72 10.63 -1.82 -6.35
CA ARG A 72 10.56 -3.29 -6.43
C ARG A 72 9.15 -3.82 -6.67
N PHE A 73 8.15 -3.24 -6.02
CA PHE A 73 6.81 -3.82 -5.93
C PHE A 73 5.74 -3.03 -6.69
N GLY A 74 5.99 -1.76 -7.03
CA GLY A 74 5.06 -0.92 -7.77
C GLY A 74 3.70 -0.75 -7.08
N ARG A 75 2.68 -0.27 -7.79
CA ARG A 75 1.37 0.14 -7.22
C ARG A 75 0.63 -0.98 -6.49
N TYR A 76 0.72 -2.21 -6.99
CA TYR A 76 -0.09 -3.33 -6.49
C TYR A 76 0.71 -4.38 -5.71
N GLY A 77 2.04 -4.23 -5.57
CA GLY A 77 2.86 -5.31 -5.04
C GLY A 77 2.62 -5.60 -3.55
N LEU A 78 2.41 -4.57 -2.71
CA LEU A 78 2.03 -4.79 -1.31
C LEU A 78 0.65 -5.45 -1.19
N MET A 79 -0.32 -5.04 -2.02
CA MET A 79 -1.64 -5.67 -2.07
C MET A 79 -1.56 -7.13 -2.54
N LYS A 80 -0.74 -7.44 -3.55
CA LYS A 80 -0.51 -8.82 -4.00
C LYS A 80 0.11 -9.68 -2.89
N ARG A 81 1.11 -9.17 -2.16
CA ARG A 81 1.71 -9.89 -1.01
C ARG A 81 0.73 -10.08 0.15
N ALA A 82 -0.19 -9.14 0.36
CA ALA A 82 -1.25 -9.29 1.34
C ALA A 82 -2.29 -10.34 0.90
N ALA A 83 -2.70 -10.30 -0.37
CA ALA A 83 -3.65 -11.26 -0.93
C ALA A 83 -3.14 -12.71 -0.87
N VAL A 84 -1.87 -12.95 -1.18
CA VAL A 84 -1.26 -14.28 -1.06
C VAL A 84 -1.31 -14.80 0.38
N ARG A 85 -1.11 -13.94 1.38
CA ARG A 85 -1.20 -14.33 2.80
C ARG A 85 -2.62 -14.64 3.25
N MET A 86 -3.63 -14.08 2.58
CA MET A 86 -5.04 -14.29 2.90
C MET A 86 -5.65 -15.47 2.12
N HIS A 87 -4.86 -16.20 1.32
CA HIS A 87 -5.39 -17.30 0.52
C HIS A 87 -5.92 -18.43 1.43
N PRO A 88 -7.19 -18.83 1.31
CA PRO A 88 -7.73 -19.92 2.09
C PRO A 88 -7.05 -21.25 1.72
N ARG A 89 -6.77 -22.10 2.71
CA ARG A 89 -6.14 -23.41 2.48
C ARG A 89 -7.06 -24.40 1.75
N TYR A 90 -8.37 -24.19 1.84
CA TYR A 90 -9.39 -25.06 1.25
C TYR A 90 -10.58 -24.20 0.81
N LEU A 91 -10.98 -24.30 -0.45
CA LEU A 91 -12.31 -23.86 -0.88
C LEU A 91 -13.28 -25.04 -0.68
N LEU A 92 -14.08 -25.00 0.38
CA LEU A 92 -15.15 -25.98 0.57
C LEU A 92 -16.39 -25.53 -0.22
N ASN A 93 -16.57 -26.07 -1.42
CA ASN A 93 -17.80 -25.86 -2.18
C ASN A 93 -18.82 -26.95 -1.84
N ARG A 94 -19.86 -26.61 -1.06
CA ARG A 94 -20.96 -27.53 -0.72
C ARG A 94 -21.97 -27.70 -1.87
N ARG A 95 -21.91 -26.87 -2.92
CA ARG A 95 -22.79 -26.96 -4.08
C ARG A 95 -22.06 -27.67 -5.22
N SER A 96 -22.74 -28.62 -5.87
CA SER A 96 -22.20 -29.30 -7.04
C SER A 96 -21.79 -28.28 -8.11
N VAL A 97 -20.61 -28.47 -8.71
CA VAL A 97 -20.09 -27.64 -9.82
C VAL A 97 -21.13 -27.54 -10.95
N ARG A 98 -21.90 -28.61 -11.18
CA ARG A 98 -22.99 -28.63 -12.16
C ARG A 98 -24.06 -27.57 -11.85
N HIS A 99 -24.40 -27.38 -10.58
CA HIS A 99 -25.41 -26.41 -10.16
C HIS A 99 -24.94 -24.96 -10.38
N ILE A 100 -23.66 -24.68 -10.14
CA ILE A 100 -23.05 -23.37 -10.41
C ILE A 100 -23.02 -23.08 -11.91
N LEU A 101 -22.57 -24.05 -12.72
CA LEU A 101 -22.55 -23.92 -14.17
C LEU A 101 -23.96 -23.75 -14.76
N HIS A 102 -24.96 -24.44 -14.20
CA HIS A 102 -26.34 -24.30 -14.66
C HIS A 102 -26.91 -22.91 -14.35
N CYS A 103 -26.65 -22.36 -13.16
CA CYS A 103 -27.02 -20.98 -12.80
C CYS A 103 -26.33 -19.94 -13.69
N LEU A 104 -25.04 -20.14 -14.01
CA LEU A 104 -24.33 -19.23 -14.91
C LEU A 104 -24.93 -19.25 -16.33
N LYS A 105 -25.33 -20.44 -16.80
CA LYS A 105 -25.94 -20.60 -18.13
C LYS A 105 -27.34 -19.98 -18.21
N SER A 106 -28.14 -20.05 -17.14
CA SER A 106 -29.47 -19.43 -17.10
C SER A 106 -29.41 -17.89 -17.11
N THR A 107 -28.40 -17.29 -16.48
CA THR A 107 -28.22 -15.83 -16.48
C THR A 107 -27.86 -15.28 -17.85
N HIS A 108 -27.21 -16.08 -18.70
CA HIS A 108 -26.81 -15.69 -20.05
C HIS A 108 -27.91 -15.89 -21.12
N GLN A 109 -29.03 -16.54 -20.76
CA GLN A 109 -30.19 -16.78 -21.65
C GLN A 109 -31.31 -15.75 -21.46
N HIS A 110 -31.24 -14.92 -20.42
CA HIS A 110 -32.20 -13.85 -20.11
C HIS A 110 -31.72 -12.45 -20.50
N GLN A 111 -30.67 -12.37 -21.30
CA GLN A 111 -30.11 -11.16 -21.88
C GLN A 111 -30.09 -11.31 -23.39
#